data_AF-A0A7C3DNT0-F1
#
_entry.id   AF-A0A7C3DNT0-F1
#
_cell.length_a   1.000
_cell.length_b   1.000
_cell.length_c   1.000
_cell.angle_alpha   90.00
_cell.angle_beta   90.00
_cell.angle_gamma   90.00
#
_symmetry.space_group_name_H-M   'P 1'
#
loop_
_entity.id
_entity.type
_entity.pdbx_description
1 polymer ?
#
loop_
_entity_poly.entity_id
_entity_poly.type
_entity_poly.pdbx_seq_one_letter_code
_entity_poly.pdbx_strand_id
1 'polypeptide(L)'
;MQTRFPSPNHARGFSIIEILGVLAVLAVLGAIVTENILEKMRLAAREAERASLSAVAGALEKNVVRTKVIPTAANLPAVVAADLAVALNRVTHTAQGNARWFWTDPGCVVGLTATNTLPFTQTADGSVVQPTRVRLLVISSVGAPLPSPAITAPTQAQFDGAWNTVSGGVPPALSSSWTGSPEDLSLQRLEVGALFRRLILENVDNWRLAPYSIETTNTLTTIGSNGRREMWFLSGTVVNFHYSDNTLQAREYLIEDASYTFENGRWTRFLRYGQNRNVGWFGEMVDRFLAAPPPPNGTRRYSTQQWVVDAMYQFLYCFGQWSLDYFYGGPPWPHIPGYEQSSAGATGLQDYSSDLLIN
;
A
#
# COMPACT_ATOMS: atom_id res chain seq x y z
N MET A 1 -85.54 59.48 -34.79
CA MET A 1 -84.92 58.97 -33.56
C MET A 1 -84.53 57.52 -33.82
N GLN A 2 -83.23 57.25 -33.99
CA GLN A 2 -82.69 56.01 -34.55
C GLN A 2 -82.18 55.12 -33.41
N THR A 3 -82.86 54.02 -33.12
CA THR A 3 -82.46 53.07 -32.07
C THR A 3 -81.67 51.91 -32.71
N ARG A 4 -80.33 51.95 -32.54
CA ARG A 4 -79.43 50.81 -32.84
C ARG A 4 -79.61 49.74 -31.77
N PHE A 5 -79.92 48.52 -32.17
CA PHE A 5 -79.82 47.34 -31.31
C PHE A 5 -78.35 46.93 -31.14
N PRO A 6 -77.91 46.51 -29.95
CA PRO A 6 -76.58 45.96 -29.75
C PRO A 6 -76.48 44.56 -30.37
N SER A 7 -75.44 44.30 -31.15
CA SER A 7 -75.11 42.95 -31.61
C SER A 7 -74.78 42.05 -30.40
N PRO A 8 -75.29 40.81 -30.34
CA PRO A 8 -74.91 39.87 -29.30
C PRO A 8 -73.43 39.49 -29.46
N ASN A 9 -72.63 39.74 -28.43
CA ASN A 9 -71.30 39.16 -28.32
C ASN A 9 -71.46 37.64 -28.25
N HIS A 10 -71.09 36.94 -29.32
CA HIS A 10 -70.95 35.49 -29.30
C HIS A 10 -69.83 35.13 -28.33
N ALA A 11 -70.17 34.90 -27.06
CA ALA A 11 -69.33 34.13 -26.17
C ALA A 11 -69.22 32.74 -26.77
N ARG A 12 -68.13 32.49 -27.49
CA ARG A 12 -67.80 31.17 -28.04
C ARG A 12 -67.60 30.24 -26.84
N GLY A 13 -68.63 29.50 -26.48
CA GLY A 13 -68.51 28.40 -25.53
C GLY A 13 -67.57 27.37 -26.13
N PHE A 14 -66.44 27.13 -25.47
CA PHE A 14 -65.56 26.02 -25.81
C PHE A 14 -66.37 24.73 -25.83
N SER A 15 -66.31 24.00 -26.94
CA SER A 15 -67.06 22.76 -27.07
C SER A 15 -66.39 21.66 -26.25
N ILE A 16 -67.19 20.72 -25.71
CA ILE A 16 -66.69 19.55 -24.95
C ILE A 16 -65.65 18.78 -25.77
N ILE A 17 -65.78 18.72 -27.09
CA ILE A 17 -64.85 18.02 -27.97
C ILE A 17 -63.47 18.71 -28.04
N GLU A 18 -63.42 20.03 -27.87
CA GLU A 18 -62.18 20.81 -27.86
C GLU A 18 -61.44 20.63 -26.52
N ILE A 19 -62.16 20.56 -25.40
CA ILE A 19 -61.60 20.20 -24.09
C ILE A 19 -61.08 18.76 -24.09
N LEU A 20 -61.84 17.81 -24.64
CA LEU A 20 -61.40 16.41 -24.77
C LEU A 20 -60.17 16.26 -25.68
N GLY A 21 -60.12 17.02 -26.78
CA GLY A 21 -58.95 17.04 -27.67
C GLY A 21 -57.69 17.56 -26.98
N VAL A 22 -57.80 18.67 -26.23
CA VAL A 22 -56.68 19.22 -25.45
C VAL A 22 -56.23 18.22 -24.36
N LEU A 23 -57.17 17.58 -23.67
CA LEU A 23 -56.86 16.60 -22.63
C LEU A 23 -56.15 15.36 -23.19
N ALA A 24 -56.56 14.88 -24.37
CA ALA A 24 -55.91 13.78 -25.06
C ALA A 24 -54.46 14.14 -25.47
N VAL A 25 -54.25 15.34 -26.03
CA VAL A 25 -52.89 15.81 -26.39
C VAL A 25 -52.01 15.94 -25.14
N LEU A 26 -52.53 16.51 -24.05
CA LEU A 26 -51.80 16.64 -22.79
C LEU A 26 -51.49 15.28 -22.16
N ALA A 27 -52.40 14.30 -22.23
CA ALA A 27 -52.16 12.96 -21.73
C ALA A 27 -51.04 12.25 -22.50
N VAL A 28 -51.03 12.36 -23.84
CA VAL A 28 -49.96 11.79 -24.68
C VAL A 28 -48.62 12.46 -24.42
N LEU A 29 -48.58 13.80 -24.35
CA LEU A 29 -47.36 14.53 -24.02
C LEU A 29 -46.86 14.21 -22.61
N GLY A 30 -47.78 14.09 -21.64
CA GLY A 30 -47.46 13.69 -20.28
C GLY A 30 -46.85 12.30 -20.19
N ALA A 31 -47.37 11.32 -20.94
CA ALA A 31 -46.83 9.97 -20.99
C ALA A 31 -45.38 9.96 -21.53
N ILE A 32 -45.15 10.63 -22.67
CA ILE A 32 -43.81 10.69 -23.31
C ILE A 32 -42.77 11.36 -22.39
N VAL A 33 -43.15 12.43 -21.69
CA VAL A 33 -42.24 13.14 -20.78
C VAL A 33 -41.95 12.29 -19.53
N THR A 34 -42.95 11.57 -19.00
CA THR A 34 -42.80 10.75 -17.79
C THR A 34 -41.81 9.61 -17.99
N GLU A 35 -41.87 8.89 -19.11
CA GLU A 35 -40.95 7.80 -19.41
C GLU A 35 -39.48 8.27 -19.45
N ASN A 36 -39.23 9.41 -20.10
CA ASN A 36 -37.90 10.01 -20.19
C ASN A 36 -37.35 10.47 -18.83
N ILE A 37 -38.21 10.97 -17.94
CA ILE A 37 -37.79 11.38 -16.59
C ILE A 37 -37.45 10.16 -15.75
N LEU A 38 -38.24 9.09 -15.82
CA LEU A 38 -38.02 7.86 -15.05
C LEU A 38 -36.71 7.18 -15.42
N GLU A 39 -36.38 7.11 -16.71
CA GLU A 39 -35.11 6.53 -17.15
C GLU A 39 -33.91 7.34 -16.65
N LYS A 40 -33.98 8.67 -16.75
CA LYS A 40 -32.94 9.57 -16.21
C LYS A 40 -32.78 9.42 -14.70
N MET A 41 -33.87 9.29 -13.96
CA MET A 41 -33.83 9.04 -12.52
C MET A 41 -33.18 7.69 -12.20
N ARG A 42 -33.48 6.63 -12.95
CA ARG A 42 -32.84 5.31 -12.78
C ARG A 42 -31.35 5.35 -13.08
N LEU A 43 -30.94 6.04 -14.16
CA LEU A 43 -29.53 6.25 -14.47
C LEU A 43 -28.81 7.00 -13.35
N ALA A 44 -29.42 8.09 -12.85
CA ALA A 44 -28.87 8.85 -11.72
C ALA A 44 -28.75 8.00 -10.44
N ALA A 45 -29.75 7.15 -10.15
CA ALA A 45 -29.70 6.23 -9.03
C ALA A 45 -28.57 5.20 -9.15
N ARG A 46 -28.39 4.62 -10.35
CA ARG A 46 -27.30 3.68 -10.64
C ARG A 46 -25.92 4.31 -10.45
N GLU A 47 -25.74 5.54 -10.93
CA GLU A 47 -24.47 6.25 -10.79
C GLU A 47 -24.19 6.64 -9.33
N ALA A 48 -25.21 7.13 -8.62
CA ALA A 48 -25.10 7.43 -7.20
C ALA A 48 -24.73 6.20 -6.36
N GLU A 49 -25.30 5.03 -6.70
CA GLU A 49 -24.96 3.78 -6.02
C GLU A 49 -23.53 3.33 -6.31
N ARG A 50 -23.07 3.40 -7.56
CA ARG A 50 -21.67 3.09 -7.91
C ARG A 50 -20.69 4.01 -7.19
N ALA A 51 -20.97 5.31 -7.14
CA ALA A 51 -20.17 6.27 -6.38
C ALA A 51 -20.16 5.94 -4.88
N SER A 52 -21.31 5.56 -4.30
CA SER A 52 -21.40 5.13 -2.91
C SER A 52 -20.57 3.88 -2.63
N LEU A 53 -20.59 2.88 -3.54
CA LEU A 53 -19.80 1.66 -3.38
C LEU A 53 -18.30 1.92 -3.52
N SER A 54 -17.90 2.79 -4.45
CA SER A 54 -16.51 3.22 -4.60
C SER A 54 -16.01 3.93 -3.33
N ALA A 55 -16.82 4.80 -2.73
CA ALA A 55 -16.50 5.44 -1.46
C ALA A 55 -16.35 4.43 -0.31
N VAL A 56 -17.24 3.41 -0.25
CA VAL A 56 -17.15 2.30 0.72
C VAL A 56 -15.84 1.52 0.55
N ALA A 57 -15.46 1.17 -0.68
CA ALA A 57 -14.23 0.46 -0.97
C ALA A 57 -12.98 1.29 -0.60
N GLY A 58 -12.92 2.55 -1.02
CA GLY A 58 -11.79 3.43 -0.72
C GLY A 58 -11.65 3.75 0.77
N ALA A 59 -12.75 3.87 1.52
CA ALA A 59 -12.70 4.00 2.98
C ALA A 59 -12.16 2.73 3.64
N LEU A 60 -12.59 1.56 3.18
CA LEU A 60 -12.11 0.30 3.72
C LEU A 60 -10.60 0.10 3.47
N GLU A 61 -10.09 0.37 2.26
CA GLU A 61 -8.65 0.30 1.98
C GLU A 61 -7.83 1.20 2.90
N LYS A 62 -8.25 2.46 3.05
CA LYS A 62 -7.60 3.42 3.95
C LYS A 62 -7.66 2.96 5.40
N ASN A 63 -8.80 2.44 5.84
CA ASN A 63 -8.98 1.94 7.19
C ASN A 63 -8.06 0.75 7.48
N VAL A 64 -7.97 -0.21 6.54
CA VAL A 64 -7.08 -1.39 6.65
C VAL A 64 -5.62 -0.95 6.75
N VAL A 65 -5.17 -0.04 5.88
CA VAL A 65 -3.78 0.45 5.90
C VAL A 65 -3.45 1.21 7.19
N ARG A 66 -4.41 2.00 7.71
CA ARG A 66 -4.23 2.81 8.92
C ARG A 66 -4.26 1.99 10.20
N THR A 67 -5.23 1.09 10.32
CA THR A 67 -5.47 0.32 11.56
C THR A 67 -4.71 -1.00 11.59
N LYS A 68 -4.19 -1.43 10.43
CA LYS A 68 -3.55 -2.73 10.21
C LYS A 68 -4.47 -3.92 10.54
N VAL A 69 -5.79 -3.73 10.37
CA VAL A 69 -6.82 -4.73 10.64
C VAL A 69 -7.70 -4.91 9.40
N ILE A 70 -7.98 -6.15 9.04
CA ILE A 70 -8.97 -6.53 8.04
C ILE A 70 -10.16 -7.17 8.77
N PRO A 71 -11.35 -6.54 8.75
CA PRO A 71 -12.52 -7.05 9.46
C PRO A 71 -13.15 -8.27 8.77
N THR A 72 -14.06 -8.95 9.47
CA THR A 72 -14.95 -9.96 8.88
C THR A 72 -16.05 -9.33 8.04
N ALA A 73 -16.72 -10.11 7.18
CA ALA A 73 -17.88 -9.65 6.40
C ALA A 73 -18.97 -9.00 7.27
N ALA A 74 -19.23 -9.57 8.45
CA ALA A 74 -20.26 -9.09 9.37
C ALA A 74 -19.92 -7.72 9.99
N ASN A 75 -18.64 -7.47 10.27
CA ASN A 75 -18.19 -6.24 10.93
C ASN A 75 -17.81 -5.13 9.92
N LEU A 76 -17.55 -5.50 8.66
CA LEU A 76 -17.14 -4.58 7.60
C LEU A 76 -18.06 -3.35 7.49
N PRO A 77 -19.40 -3.47 7.43
CA PRO A 77 -20.26 -2.30 7.28
C PRO A 77 -20.15 -1.32 8.45
N ALA A 78 -19.99 -1.82 9.68
CA ALA A 78 -19.84 -0.99 10.87
C ALA A 78 -18.51 -0.24 10.90
N VAL A 79 -17.41 -0.90 10.51
CA VAL A 79 -16.09 -0.27 10.41
C VAL A 79 -16.08 0.84 9.36
N VAL A 80 -16.66 0.58 8.19
CA VAL A 80 -16.74 1.59 7.10
C VAL A 80 -17.66 2.75 7.49
N ALA A 81 -18.80 2.47 8.13
CA ALA A 81 -19.72 3.52 8.58
C ALA A 81 -19.04 4.47 9.59
N ALA A 82 -18.27 3.91 10.52
CA ALA A 82 -17.47 4.69 11.47
C ALA A 82 -16.38 5.52 10.78
N ASP A 83 -15.66 4.94 9.80
CA ASP A 83 -14.60 5.64 9.07
C ASP A 83 -15.11 6.79 8.19
N LEU A 84 -16.27 6.58 7.54
CA LEU A 84 -16.94 7.60 6.73
C LEU A 84 -17.75 8.61 7.56
N ALA A 85 -17.88 8.40 8.87
CA ALA A 85 -18.77 9.17 9.76
C ALA A 85 -20.23 9.24 9.25
N VAL A 86 -20.76 8.13 8.73
CA VAL A 86 -22.13 8.02 8.25
C VAL A 86 -22.92 6.98 9.06
N ALA A 87 -24.25 7.08 9.04
CA ALA A 87 -25.10 6.07 9.67
C ALA A 87 -24.90 4.69 9.00
N LEU A 88 -24.90 3.62 9.80
CA LEU A 88 -24.75 2.24 9.32
C LEU A 88 -25.70 1.89 8.17
N ASN A 89 -26.95 2.39 8.24
CA ASN A 89 -27.95 2.18 7.21
C ASN A 89 -27.53 2.71 5.82
N ARG A 90 -26.72 3.77 5.76
CA ARG A 90 -26.19 4.33 4.50
C ARG A 90 -25.15 3.43 3.85
N VAL A 91 -24.51 2.56 4.64
CA VAL A 91 -23.57 1.56 4.15
C VAL A 91 -24.31 0.28 3.82
N THR A 92 -25.24 -0.16 4.66
CA THR A 92 -25.93 -1.45 4.48
C THR A 92 -27.08 -1.41 3.49
N HIS A 93 -27.61 -0.24 3.13
CA HIS A 93 -28.72 -0.10 2.19
C HIS A 93 -28.44 0.95 1.11
N THR A 94 -29.09 0.78 -0.05
CA THR A 94 -29.15 1.78 -1.10
C THR A 94 -30.09 2.93 -0.70
N ALA A 95 -30.09 4.02 -1.48
CA ALA A 95 -31.03 5.13 -1.27
C ALA A 95 -32.50 4.71 -1.41
N GLN A 96 -32.78 3.65 -2.17
CA GLN A 96 -34.11 3.06 -2.36
C GLN A 96 -34.52 2.12 -1.22
N GLY A 97 -33.64 1.89 -0.23
CA GLY A 97 -33.91 1.00 0.91
C GLY A 97 -33.63 -0.47 0.64
N ASN A 98 -32.97 -0.81 -0.48
CA ASN A 98 -32.58 -2.19 -0.76
C ASN A 98 -31.31 -2.54 0.02
N ALA A 99 -31.30 -3.70 0.69
CA ALA A 99 -30.11 -4.17 1.40
C ALA A 99 -28.97 -4.54 0.43
N ARG A 100 -27.74 -4.19 0.80
CA ARG A 100 -26.51 -4.59 0.13
C ARG A 100 -25.99 -5.91 0.71
N TRP A 101 -25.44 -6.78 -0.12
CA TRP A 101 -24.74 -7.98 0.33
C TRP A 101 -23.25 -7.70 0.48
N PHE A 102 -22.66 -8.18 1.58
CA PHE A 102 -21.23 -8.07 1.87
C PHE A 102 -20.64 -9.46 1.96
N TRP A 103 -19.77 -9.81 1.02
CA TRP A 103 -19.16 -11.13 0.93
C TRP A 103 -17.65 -11.05 1.12
N THR A 104 -17.14 -11.99 1.88
CA THR A 104 -15.71 -12.34 1.95
C THR A 104 -15.48 -13.61 1.14
N ASP A 105 -14.33 -13.70 0.50
CA ASP A 105 -13.94 -14.93 -0.18
C ASP A 105 -13.79 -16.10 0.82
N PRO A 106 -14.52 -17.20 0.64
CA PRO A 106 -14.41 -18.38 1.51
C PRO A 106 -13.03 -19.03 1.48
N GLY A 107 -12.28 -18.86 0.38
CA GLY A 107 -10.93 -19.38 0.20
C GLY A 107 -9.85 -18.42 0.67
N CYS A 108 -10.20 -17.36 1.40
CA CYS A 108 -9.25 -16.39 1.92
C CYS A 108 -8.28 -17.06 2.93
N VAL A 109 -6.99 -16.92 2.67
CA VAL A 109 -5.91 -17.35 3.56
C VAL A 109 -5.02 -16.16 3.90
N VAL A 110 -4.89 -15.86 5.20
CA VAL A 110 -4.03 -14.79 5.71
C VAL A 110 -3.74 -15.02 7.20
N GLY A 111 -2.48 -14.86 7.63
CA GLY A 111 -2.06 -14.99 9.03
C GLY A 111 -0.89 -15.95 9.23
N LEU A 112 -0.89 -16.65 10.37
CA LEU A 112 0.24 -17.48 10.81
C LEU A 112 0.22 -18.91 10.24
N THR A 113 -0.94 -19.38 9.79
CA THR A 113 -1.13 -20.75 9.26
C THR A 113 -2.02 -20.72 8.02
N ALA A 114 -1.96 -21.80 7.23
CA ALA A 114 -2.74 -21.92 5.99
C ALA A 114 -4.26 -22.04 6.22
N THR A 115 -4.71 -22.15 7.46
CA THR A 115 -6.14 -22.18 7.84
C THR A 115 -6.62 -20.86 8.43
N ASN A 116 -5.73 -19.90 8.70
CA ASN A 116 -6.13 -18.59 9.18
C ASN A 116 -6.87 -17.82 8.06
N THR A 117 -7.98 -17.21 8.44
CA THR A 117 -8.87 -16.41 7.59
C THR A 117 -9.20 -15.10 8.31
N LEU A 118 -10.10 -14.29 7.76
CA LEU A 118 -10.53 -13.04 8.37
C LEU A 118 -11.27 -13.28 9.70
N PRO A 119 -11.10 -12.41 10.72
CA PRO A 119 -10.39 -11.13 10.65
C PRO A 119 -8.87 -11.30 10.76
N PHE A 120 -8.13 -10.40 10.10
CA PHE A 120 -6.68 -10.31 10.24
C PHE A 120 -6.33 -9.08 11.07
N THR A 121 -5.49 -9.26 12.09
CA THR A 121 -4.86 -8.15 12.83
C THR A 121 -3.37 -8.32 12.70
N GLN A 122 -2.69 -7.31 12.15
CA GLN A 122 -1.26 -7.38 11.97
C GLN A 122 -0.54 -7.35 13.31
N THR A 123 0.30 -8.36 13.55
CA THR A 123 1.25 -8.39 14.67
C THR A 123 2.67 -8.18 14.16
N ALA A 124 3.68 -8.30 15.03
CA ALA A 124 5.08 -8.24 14.64
C ALA A 124 5.52 -9.37 13.69
N ASP A 125 4.74 -10.45 13.57
CA ASP A 125 5.01 -11.55 12.63
C ASP A 125 4.30 -11.35 11.28
N GLY A 126 3.39 -10.38 11.18
CA GLY A 126 2.58 -10.18 9.99
C GLY A 126 1.78 -11.43 9.61
N SER A 127 1.64 -11.67 8.31
CA SER A 127 1.26 -12.96 7.76
C SER A 127 2.53 -13.73 7.41
N VAL A 128 2.71 -14.96 7.89
CA VAL A 128 3.87 -15.82 7.53
C VAL A 128 3.54 -16.78 6.39
N VAL A 129 2.26 -16.88 6.04
CA VAL A 129 1.79 -17.52 4.82
C VAL A 129 1.49 -16.43 3.81
N GLN A 130 1.79 -16.69 2.53
CA GLN A 130 1.44 -15.77 1.46
C GLN A 130 -0.07 -15.50 1.48
N PRO A 131 -0.52 -14.24 1.64
CA PRO A 131 -1.92 -13.90 1.57
C PRO A 131 -2.47 -14.26 0.19
N THR A 132 -3.51 -15.10 0.16
CA THR A 132 -4.17 -15.50 -1.09
C THR A 132 -5.67 -15.29 -0.97
N ARG A 133 -6.27 -14.86 -2.07
CA ARG A 133 -7.73 -14.66 -2.19
C ARG A 133 -8.30 -13.77 -1.08
N VAL A 134 -7.55 -12.76 -0.63
CA VAL A 134 -8.01 -11.77 0.35
C VAL A 134 -8.90 -10.75 -0.36
N ARG A 135 -10.11 -11.21 -0.70
CA ARG A 135 -11.05 -10.53 -1.59
C ARG A 135 -12.36 -10.25 -0.88
N LEU A 136 -12.91 -9.07 -1.14
CA LEU A 136 -14.19 -8.60 -0.62
C LEU A 136 -15.08 -8.16 -1.78
N LEU A 137 -16.36 -8.50 -1.71
CA LEU A 137 -17.34 -8.16 -2.72
C LEU A 137 -18.55 -7.51 -2.06
N VAL A 138 -18.95 -6.35 -2.56
CA VAL A 138 -20.23 -5.72 -2.19
C VAL A 138 -21.14 -5.77 -3.40
N ILE A 139 -22.33 -6.35 -3.22
CA ILE A 139 -23.34 -6.47 -4.26
C ILE A 139 -24.54 -5.63 -3.83
N SER A 140 -25.04 -4.79 -4.73
CA SER A 140 -26.22 -3.99 -4.48
C SER A 140 -27.12 -3.90 -5.72
N SER A 141 -28.40 -3.60 -5.49
CA SER A 141 -29.32 -3.26 -6.57
C SER A 141 -30.14 -2.02 -6.21
N VAL A 142 -30.28 -1.12 -7.16
CA VAL A 142 -31.16 0.06 -7.04
C VAL A 142 -32.59 -0.20 -7.52
N GLY A 143 -32.83 -1.33 -8.18
CA GLY A 143 -34.12 -1.75 -8.72
C GLY A 143 -34.80 -2.75 -7.79
N ALA A 144 -35.00 -3.99 -8.26
CA ALA A 144 -35.57 -5.05 -7.45
C ALA A 144 -34.64 -5.42 -6.28
N PRO A 145 -35.16 -5.59 -5.06
CA PRO A 145 -34.34 -5.95 -3.90
C PRO A 145 -33.63 -7.29 -4.13
N LEU A 146 -32.41 -7.40 -3.61
CA LEU A 146 -31.71 -8.68 -3.58
C LEU A 146 -32.51 -9.69 -2.72
N PRO A 147 -32.53 -10.99 -3.08
CA PRO A 147 -33.29 -11.99 -2.33
C PRO A 147 -32.90 -12.03 -0.83
N SER A 148 -33.89 -12.26 0.04
CA SER A 148 -33.66 -12.50 1.46
C SER A 148 -33.95 -13.97 1.79
N PRO A 149 -33.12 -14.63 2.62
CA PRO A 149 -31.94 -14.08 3.29
C PRO A 149 -30.76 -13.87 2.33
N ALA A 150 -29.98 -12.82 2.60
CA ALA A 150 -28.68 -12.65 1.96
C ALA A 150 -27.82 -13.89 2.26
N ILE A 151 -27.17 -14.46 1.25
CA ILE A 151 -26.21 -15.55 1.46
C ILE A 151 -25.05 -14.95 2.28
N THR A 152 -25.05 -15.17 3.58
CA THR A 152 -24.13 -14.46 4.49
C THR A 152 -22.71 -15.04 4.40
N ALA A 153 -22.58 -16.27 3.89
CA ALA A 153 -21.33 -16.94 3.58
C ALA A 153 -21.49 -17.70 2.25
N PRO A 154 -21.07 -17.13 1.10
CA PRO A 154 -21.17 -17.82 -0.18
C PRO A 154 -20.28 -19.06 -0.20
N THR A 155 -20.60 -20.03 -1.05
CA THR A 155 -19.62 -21.08 -1.41
C THR A 155 -18.54 -20.51 -2.32
N GLN A 156 -17.41 -21.22 -2.47
CA GLN A 156 -16.33 -20.77 -3.35
C GLN A 156 -16.82 -20.51 -4.78
N ALA A 157 -17.64 -21.40 -5.33
CA ALA A 157 -18.20 -21.27 -6.67
C ALA A 157 -19.16 -20.07 -6.80
N GLN A 158 -19.96 -19.80 -5.76
CA GLN A 158 -20.84 -18.63 -5.73
C GLN A 158 -20.04 -17.33 -5.70
N PHE A 159 -19.00 -17.27 -4.86
CA PHE A 159 -18.12 -16.11 -4.77
C PHE A 159 -17.37 -15.87 -6.08
N ASP A 160 -16.71 -16.89 -6.64
CA ASP A 160 -15.96 -16.76 -7.90
C ASP A 160 -16.89 -16.44 -9.08
N GLY A 161 -18.10 -16.98 -9.11
CA GLY A 161 -19.11 -16.64 -10.10
C GLY A 161 -19.49 -15.16 -10.04
N ALA A 162 -19.75 -14.62 -8.84
CA ALA A 162 -20.06 -13.20 -8.67
C ALA A 162 -18.83 -12.31 -8.94
N TRP A 163 -17.65 -12.71 -8.46
CA TRP A 163 -16.39 -12.01 -8.70
C TRP A 163 -16.08 -11.87 -10.20
N ASN A 164 -16.27 -12.93 -10.98
CA ASN A 164 -15.97 -12.91 -12.42
C ASN A 164 -17.13 -12.42 -13.30
N THR A 165 -18.26 -12.02 -12.71
CA THR A 165 -19.41 -11.53 -13.49
C THR A 165 -19.05 -10.24 -14.24
N VAL A 166 -19.20 -10.24 -15.56
CA VAL A 166 -18.94 -9.05 -16.39
C VAL A 166 -19.87 -7.89 -16.02
N SER A 167 -19.47 -6.65 -16.35
CA SER A 167 -20.31 -5.48 -16.13
C SER A 167 -21.66 -5.63 -16.85
N GLY A 168 -22.76 -5.36 -16.15
CA GLY A 168 -24.12 -5.56 -16.65
C GLY A 168 -24.59 -7.03 -16.68
N GLY A 169 -23.80 -7.97 -16.19
CA GLY A 169 -24.19 -9.37 -16.03
C GLY A 169 -24.86 -9.65 -14.67
N VAL A 170 -25.61 -10.76 -14.61
CA VAL A 170 -26.19 -11.26 -13.35
C VAL A 170 -25.32 -12.41 -12.84
N PRO A 171 -24.82 -12.35 -11.59
CA PRO A 171 -24.12 -13.47 -10.97
C PRO A 171 -24.93 -14.76 -10.98
N PRO A 172 -24.30 -15.93 -11.20
CA PRO A 172 -25.01 -17.21 -11.15
C PRO A 172 -25.75 -17.46 -9.84
N ALA A 173 -25.28 -16.89 -8.73
CA ALA A 173 -25.95 -16.98 -7.43
C ALA A 173 -27.32 -16.26 -7.39
N LEU A 174 -27.55 -15.30 -8.30
CA LEU A 174 -28.76 -14.49 -8.40
C LEU A 174 -29.67 -14.89 -9.57
N SER A 175 -29.15 -15.58 -10.59
CA SER A 175 -29.81 -15.77 -11.88
C SER A 175 -31.15 -16.51 -11.82
N SER A 176 -31.40 -17.34 -10.80
CA SER A 176 -32.63 -18.10 -10.63
C SER A 176 -33.61 -17.50 -9.61
N SER A 177 -33.18 -16.54 -8.80
CA SER A 177 -33.94 -16.06 -7.63
C SER A 177 -34.20 -14.56 -7.63
N TRP A 178 -33.42 -13.78 -8.38
CA TRP A 178 -33.57 -12.34 -8.46
C TRP A 178 -34.30 -11.94 -9.75
N THR A 179 -35.37 -11.16 -9.61
CA THR A 179 -36.26 -10.77 -10.71
C THR A 179 -35.99 -9.36 -11.25
N GLY A 180 -34.85 -8.76 -10.87
CA GLY A 180 -34.49 -7.40 -11.29
C GLY A 180 -33.80 -7.34 -12.65
N SER A 181 -33.61 -6.12 -13.14
CA SER A 181 -32.88 -5.88 -14.39
C SER A 181 -31.37 -5.91 -14.13
N PRO A 182 -30.56 -6.62 -14.95
CA PRO A 182 -29.10 -6.72 -14.77
C PRO A 182 -28.39 -5.36 -14.67
N GLU A 183 -28.94 -4.36 -15.34
CA GLU A 183 -28.44 -3.00 -15.39
C GLU A 183 -28.55 -2.22 -14.05
N ASP A 184 -29.44 -2.66 -13.16
CA ASP A 184 -29.65 -2.07 -11.83
C ASP A 184 -28.70 -2.68 -10.78
N LEU A 185 -27.95 -3.71 -11.16
CA LEU A 185 -27.01 -4.39 -10.28
C LEU A 185 -25.64 -3.69 -10.31
N SER A 186 -25.05 -3.49 -9.15
CA SER A 186 -23.70 -2.97 -8.99
C SER A 186 -22.86 -3.93 -8.15
N LEU A 187 -21.68 -4.27 -8.66
CA LEU A 187 -20.71 -5.14 -8.01
C LEU A 187 -19.43 -4.37 -7.76
N GLN A 188 -19.13 -4.11 -6.49
CA GLN A 188 -17.87 -3.51 -6.08
C GLN A 188 -16.94 -4.58 -5.57
N ARG A 189 -15.85 -4.78 -6.32
CA ARG A 189 -14.78 -5.71 -6.01
C ARG A 189 -13.69 -4.99 -5.25
N LEU A 190 -13.10 -5.66 -4.28
CA LEU A 190 -11.97 -5.17 -3.54
C LEU A 190 -10.96 -6.28 -3.29
N GLU A 191 -9.76 -6.12 -3.85
CA GLU A 191 -8.63 -7.04 -3.68
C GLU A 191 -7.73 -6.51 -2.55
N VAL A 192 -8.11 -6.79 -1.31
CA VAL A 192 -7.34 -6.36 -0.13
C VAL A 192 -5.96 -7.04 -0.10
N GLY A 193 -5.82 -8.21 -0.74
CA GLY A 193 -4.55 -8.90 -0.92
C GLY A 193 -3.47 -8.03 -1.57
N ALA A 194 -3.85 -7.10 -2.46
CA ALA A 194 -2.93 -6.19 -3.12
C ALA A 194 -2.30 -5.14 -2.18
N LEU A 195 -2.82 -4.99 -0.96
CA LEU A 195 -2.28 -4.09 0.06
C LEU A 195 -1.09 -4.72 0.80
N PHE A 196 -0.86 -6.03 0.68
CA PHE A 196 0.28 -6.67 1.31
C PHE A 196 1.57 -6.40 0.55
N ARG A 197 2.67 -6.34 1.31
CA ARG A 197 4.05 -6.17 0.88
C ARG A 197 4.87 -7.30 1.49
N ARG A 198 5.61 -7.98 0.63
CA ARG A 198 6.49 -9.08 1.01
C ARG A 198 7.76 -8.50 1.63
N LEU A 199 8.12 -9.00 2.81
CA LEU A 199 9.38 -8.70 3.47
C LEU A 199 10.17 -10.00 3.62
N ILE A 200 11.37 -10.01 3.05
CA ILE A 200 12.34 -11.09 3.26
C ILE A 200 13.48 -10.54 4.12
N LEU A 201 13.71 -11.18 5.26
CA LEU A 201 14.82 -10.85 6.13
C LEU A 201 15.74 -12.07 6.21
N GLU A 202 17.01 -11.88 5.90
CA GLU A 202 18.00 -12.93 5.88
C GLU A 202 19.16 -12.57 6.80
N ASN A 203 19.51 -13.45 7.72
CA ASN A 203 20.68 -13.33 8.57
C ASN A 203 21.78 -14.22 8.01
N VAL A 204 22.84 -13.62 7.47
CA VAL A 204 24.00 -14.36 6.94
C VAL A 204 25.18 -14.41 7.92
N ASP A 205 25.02 -13.87 9.13
CA ASP A 205 26.01 -13.99 10.20
C ASP A 205 25.88 -15.35 10.90
N ASN A 206 27.04 -15.98 11.21
CA ASN A 206 27.05 -17.28 11.89
C ASN A 206 26.95 -17.18 13.42
N TRP A 207 27.21 -16.00 13.97
CA TRP A 207 27.43 -15.84 15.42
C TRP A 207 26.57 -14.74 16.06
N ARG A 208 25.84 -13.99 15.24
CA ARG A 208 25.04 -12.85 15.69
C ARG A 208 23.58 -13.08 15.34
N LEU A 209 22.72 -12.70 16.26
CA LEU A 209 21.29 -12.58 16.00
C LEU A 209 21.06 -11.30 15.20
N ALA A 210 20.06 -11.33 14.32
CA ALA A 210 19.64 -10.16 13.55
C ALA A 210 18.36 -9.57 14.17
N PRO A 211 18.47 -8.57 15.06
CA PRO A 211 17.31 -7.97 15.71
C PRO A 211 16.58 -6.99 14.78
N TYR A 212 15.25 -7.08 14.79
CA TYR A 212 14.34 -6.14 14.13
C TYR A 212 13.09 -5.96 15.00
N SER A 213 12.34 -4.90 14.78
CA SER A 213 11.00 -4.73 15.38
C SER A 213 10.04 -4.14 14.37
N ILE A 214 8.75 -4.35 14.58
CA ILE A 214 7.68 -3.92 13.67
C ILE A 214 6.80 -2.89 14.38
N GLU A 215 6.44 -1.85 13.64
CA GLU A 215 5.67 -0.69 14.11
C GLU A 215 6.34 0.01 15.32
N THR A 216 5.56 0.70 16.14
CA THR A 216 6.05 1.53 17.25
C THR A 216 6.31 0.76 18.54
N THR A 217 6.04 -0.56 18.57
CA THR A 217 6.10 -1.35 19.80
C THR A 217 7.52 -1.52 20.35
N ASN A 218 8.56 -1.33 19.52
CA ASN A 218 9.97 -1.62 19.83
C ASN A 218 10.19 -3.03 20.43
N THR A 219 9.22 -3.94 20.29
CA THR A 219 9.38 -5.33 20.72
C THR A 219 10.35 -5.99 19.76
N LEU A 220 11.54 -6.29 20.26
CA LEU A 220 12.60 -6.91 19.46
C LEU A 220 12.25 -8.36 19.15
N THR A 221 12.29 -8.67 17.86
CA THR A 221 12.27 -10.01 17.31
C THR A 221 13.63 -10.27 16.67
N THR A 222 14.13 -11.50 16.75
CA THR A 222 15.45 -11.85 16.21
C THR A 222 15.35 -12.96 15.19
N ILE A 223 16.15 -12.86 14.13
CA ILE A 223 16.43 -13.98 13.24
C ILE A 223 17.70 -14.67 13.71
N GLY A 224 17.61 -15.98 13.94
CA GLY A 224 18.76 -16.81 14.32
C GLY A 224 19.89 -16.74 13.29
N SER A 225 21.09 -17.15 13.70
CA SER A 225 22.26 -17.26 12.81
C SER A 225 21.94 -18.10 11.57
N ASN A 226 22.33 -17.65 10.38
CA ASN A 226 22.00 -18.29 9.10
C ASN A 226 20.49 -18.50 8.85
N GLY A 227 19.65 -17.74 9.56
CA GLY A 227 18.21 -17.83 9.44
C GLY A 227 17.66 -16.95 8.32
N ARG A 228 16.56 -17.38 7.72
CA ARG A 228 15.77 -16.56 6.81
C ARG A 228 14.33 -16.54 7.29
N ARG A 229 13.69 -15.39 7.18
CA ARG A 229 12.26 -15.21 7.47
C ARG A 229 11.59 -14.50 6.31
N GLU A 230 10.43 -15.00 5.93
CA GLU A 230 9.59 -14.43 4.89
C GLU A 230 8.22 -14.14 5.49
N MET A 231 7.75 -12.90 5.31
CA MET A 231 6.53 -12.39 5.91
C MET A 231 5.84 -11.43 4.94
N TRP A 232 4.56 -11.20 5.16
CA TRP A 232 3.75 -10.24 4.45
C TRP A 232 3.10 -9.27 5.42
N PHE A 233 3.32 -7.98 5.19
CA PHE A 233 2.78 -6.89 6.00
C PHE A 233 1.90 -5.98 5.14
N LEU A 234 0.94 -5.30 5.74
CA LEU A 234 0.16 -4.28 5.05
C LEU A 234 1.04 -3.09 4.68
N SER A 235 0.77 -2.48 3.53
CA SER A 235 1.51 -1.31 3.04
C SER A 235 1.59 -0.19 4.09
N GLY A 236 2.72 0.49 4.12
CA GLY A 236 3.06 1.53 5.10
C GLY A 236 3.39 1.00 6.49
N THR A 237 3.66 -0.30 6.65
CA THR A 237 4.18 -0.86 7.91
C THR A 237 5.61 -0.39 8.15
N VAL A 238 5.94 0.01 9.37
CA VAL A 238 7.31 0.42 9.72
C VAL A 238 8.10 -0.79 10.20
N VAL A 239 9.26 -1.02 9.58
CA VAL A 239 10.28 -1.97 10.03
C VAL A 239 11.41 -1.18 10.67
N ASN A 240 11.74 -1.50 11.90
CA ASN A 240 12.90 -0.96 12.60
C ASN A 240 14.01 -2.00 12.57
N PHE A 241 15.14 -1.63 12.01
CA PHE A 241 16.35 -2.41 11.98
C PHE A 241 17.23 -2.03 13.16
N HIS A 242 17.80 -3.02 13.83
CA HIS A 242 18.67 -2.81 14.97
C HIS A 242 20.05 -3.43 14.69
N TYR A 243 21.09 -2.81 15.24
CA TYR A 243 22.42 -3.42 15.30
C TYR A 243 22.41 -4.64 16.23
N SER A 244 23.46 -5.47 16.18
CA SER A 244 23.58 -6.65 17.05
C SER A 244 23.57 -6.35 18.56
N ASP A 245 23.81 -5.10 18.96
CA ASP A 245 23.72 -4.62 20.34
C ASP A 245 22.30 -4.12 20.72
N ASN A 246 21.32 -4.35 19.84
CA ASN A 246 19.92 -3.93 19.93
C ASN A 246 19.66 -2.43 19.78
N THR A 247 20.69 -1.61 19.51
CA THR A 247 20.48 -0.18 19.23
C THR A 247 19.83 0.02 17.86
N LEU A 248 19.00 1.05 17.72
CA LEU A 248 18.29 1.33 16.48
C LEU A 248 19.30 1.74 15.39
N GLN A 249 19.31 1.00 14.28
CA GLN A 249 20.10 1.30 13.10
C GLN A 249 19.31 2.15 12.10
N ALA A 250 18.11 1.71 11.74
CA ALA A 250 17.32 2.36 10.70
C ALA A 250 15.82 2.10 10.87
N ARG A 251 15.00 2.96 10.29
CA ARG A 251 13.55 2.78 10.16
C ARG A 251 13.15 2.86 8.71
N GLU A 252 12.28 1.96 8.31
CA GLU A 252 11.85 1.89 6.92
C GLU A 252 10.36 1.61 6.80
N TYR A 253 9.71 2.34 5.89
CA TYR A 253 8.32 2.12 5.54
C TYR A 253 8.23 1.11 4.40
N LEU A 254 7.50 0.01 4.61
CA LEU A 254 7.22 -0.97 3.57
C LEU A 254 6.15 -0.45 2.62
N ILE A 255 6.57 0.15 1.51
CA ILE A 255 5.68 0.64 0.45
C ILE A 255 5.65 -0.34 -0.73
N GLU A 256 6.73 -1.11 -0.90
CA GLU A 256 6.94 -2.13 -1.92
C GLU A 256 7.48 -3.43 -1.28
N ASP A 257 7.56 -4.49 -2.08
CA ASP A 257 8.21 -5.72 -1.66
C ASP A 257 9.71 -5.45 -1.45
N ALA A 258 10.25 -5.92 -0.32
CA ALA A 258 11.61 -5.60 0.08
C ALA A 258 12.34 -6.81 0.66
N SER A 259 13.67 -6.82 0.49
CA SER A 259 14.54 -7.80 1.12
C SER A 259 15.74 -7.12 1.80
N TYR A 260 16.11 -7.64 2.97
CA TYR A 260 17.25 -7.17 3.74
C TYR A 260 18.11 -8.33 4.18
N THR A 261 19.40 -8.07 4.22
CA THR A 261 20.40 -9.01 4.69
C THR A 261 21.07 -8.43 5.94
N PHE A 262 21.27 -9.25 6.96
CA PHE A 262 22.05 -8.92 8.13
C PHE A 262 23.43 -9.54 8.02
N GLU A 263 24.46 -8.70 7.92
CA GLU A 263 25.86 -9.11 7.82
C GLU A 263 26.74 -8.22 8.70
N ASN A 264 27.74 -8.83 9.34
CA ASN A 264 28.69 -8.17 10.24
C ASN A 264 28.01 -7.28 11.30
N GLY A 265 26.90 -7.75 11.90
CA GLY A 265 26.19 -7.06 12.98
C GLY A 265 25.30 -5.89 12.55
N ARG A 266 25.01 -5.74 11.25
CA ARG A 266 24.17 -4.66 10.70
C ARG A 266 23.26 -5.13 9.57
N TRP A 267 22.12 -4.49 9.42
CA TRP A 267 21.21 -4.66 8.28
C TRP A 267 21.66 -3.87 7.06
N THR A 268 21.52 -4.45 5.87
CA THR A 268 21.77 -3.83 4.57
C THR A 268 20.71 -4.29 3.55
N ARG A 269 20.52 -3.54 2.47
CA ARG A 269 19.65 -3.94 1.34
C ARG A 269 20.30 -4.96 0.39
N PHE A 270 21.62 -5.05 0.42
CA PHE A 270 22.40 -5.91 -0.46
C PHE A 270 23.52 -6.56 0.33
N LEU A 271 23.85 -7.81 -0.01
CA LEU A 271 25.09 -8.46 0.39
C LEU A 271 26.28 -7.61 -0.08
N ARG A 272 27.11 -7.11 0.84
CA ARG A 272 28.33 -6.37 0.47
C ARG A 272 29.58 -7.21 0.68
N TYR A 273 29.62 -8.03 1.73
CA TYR A 273 30.84 -8.75 2.13
C TYR A 273 30.66 -10.27 2.08
N GLY A 274 29.43 -10.75 2.19
CA GLY A 274 29.13 -12.18 2.24
C GLY A 274 29.33 -12.78 3.63
N GLN A 275 29.01 -14.08 3.76
CA GLN A 275 28.96 -14.79 5.05
C GLN A 275 30.29 -14.68 5.82
N ASN A 276 30.25 -14.03 6.99
CA ASN A 276 31.37 -13.85 7.92
C ASN A 276 32.70 -13.46 7.25
N ARG A 277 32.69 -12.64 6.19
CA ARG A 277 33.91 -11.93 5.86
C ARG A 277 34.06 -10.84 6.89
N ASN A 278 34.89 -11.12 7.90
CA ASN A 278 35.63 -10.10 8.64
C ASN A 278 35.90 -8.97 7.65
N VAL A 279 35.51 -7.74 7.98
CA VAL A 279 35.75 -6.55 7.16
C VAL A 279 37.24 -6.60 6.80
N GLY A 280 37.60 -7.09 5.61
CA GLY A 280 38.82 -7.90 5.46
C GLY A 280 40.00 -7.24 6.15
N TRP A 281 40.62 -7.88 7.16
CA TRP A 281 41.64 -7.38 8.13
C TRP A 281 41.76 -5.86 8.34
N PHE A 282 42.06 -5.14 7.27
CA PHE A 282 42.06 -3.70 7.11
C PHE A 282 40.75 -3.03 7.53
N GLY A 283 39.59 -3.55 7.14
CA GLY A 283 38.31 -2.96 7.53
C GLY A 283 38.07 -3.06 9.03
N GLU A 284 38.37 -4.21 9.64
CA GLU A 284 38.28 -4.42 11.08
C GLU A 284 39.30 -3.56 11.84
N MET A 285 40.48 -3.34 11.25
CA MET A 285 41.49 -2.45 11.81
C MET A 285 41.02 -0.99 11.76
N VAL A 286 40.39 -0.55 10.67
CA VAL A 286 39.78 0.79 10.56
C VAL A 286 38.66 0.95 11.60
N ASP A 287 37.75 -0.02 11.70
CA ASP A 287 36.67 0.04 12.69
C ASP A 287 37.20 0.04 14.13
N ARG A 288 38.20 -0.79 14.45
CA ARG A 288 38.88 -0.78 15.76
C ARG A 288 39.62 0.51 16.03
N PHE A 289 40.26 1.09 15.02
CA PHE A 289 40.99 2.34 15.13
C PHE A 289 40.05 3.53 15.39
N LEU A 290 38.89 3.56 14.73
CA LEU A 290 37.85 4.59 14.92
C LEU A 290 37.09 4.42 16.24
N ALA A 291 36.94 3.18 16.75
CA ALA A 291 36.27 2.90 18.02
C ALA A 291 37.18 3.04 19.24
N ALA A 292 38.50 3.12 19.06
CA ALA A 292 39.44 3.32 20.17
C ALA A 292 39.22 4.70 20.82
N PRO A 293 39.33 4.83 22.16
CA PRO A 293 39.20 6.11 22.83
C PRO A 293 40.12 7.16 22.18
N PRO A 294 39.61 8.38 21.90
CA PRO A 294 40.44 9.42 21.30
C PRO A 294 41.61 9.72 22.25
N PRO A 295 42.82 9.99 21.72
CA PRO A 295 43.98 10.26 22.56
C PRO A 295 43.73 11.47 23.46
N PRO A 296 44.16 11.42 24.74
CA PRO A 296 43.73 12.34 25.79
C PRO A 296 44.04 13.83 25.55
N ASN A 297 44.92 14.18 24.60
CA ASN A 297 45.33 15.56 24.28
C ASN A 297 45.16 15.92 22.78
N GLY A 298 44.40 15.13 22.02
CA GLY A 298 44.42 15.17 20.55
C GLY A 298 43.70 16.36 19.91
N THR A 299 44.36 17.52 19.77
CA THR A 299 44.05 18.50 18.72
C THR A 299 45.26 19.40 18.40
N ARG A 300 46.33 18.87 17.82
CA ARG A 300 47.11 19.69 16.88
C ARG A 300 46.40 19.61 15.53
N ARG A 301 46.08 20.77 14.96
CA ARG A 301 45.50 20.92 13.60
C ARG A 301 44.17 20.17 13.32
N TYR A 302 43.35 19.89 14.34
CA TYR A 302 42.07 19.17 14.19
C TYR A 302 42.19 17.73 13.65
N SER A 303 43.36 17.10 13.75
CA SER A 303 43.56 15.71 13.31
C SER A 303 42.75 14.76 14.19
N THR A 304 41.80 14.04 13.60
CA THR A 304 41.01 12.99 14.26
C THR A 304 41.38 11.63 13.70
N GLN A 305 41.00 10.55 14.39
CA GLN A 305 41.13 9.20 13.84
C GLN A 305 40.45 9.08 12.46
N GLN A 306 39.34 9.79 12.24
CA GLN A 306 38.68 9.85 10.92
C GLN A 306 39.57 10.47 9.84
N TRP A 307 40.29 11.56 10.14
CA TRP A 307 41.20 12.19 9.17
C TRP A 307 42.34 11.28 8.73
N VAL A 308 42.86 10.43 9.61
CA VAL A 308 43.88 9.43 9.23
C VAL A 308 43.31 8.38 8.31
N VAL A 309 42.09 7.90 8.58
CA VAL A 309 41.40 6.95 7.72
C VAL A 309 41.14 7.56 6.34
N ASP A 310 40.66 8.80 6.29
CA ASP A 310 40.40 9.52 5.04
C ASP A 310 41.69 9.78 4.24
N ALA A 311 42.77 10.19 4.91
CA ALA A 311 44.08 10.39 4.28
C ALA A 311 44.66 9.07 3.73
N MET A 312 44.47 7.96 4.44
CA MET A 312 44.86 6.63 3.99
C MET A 312 44.06 6.19 2.75
N TYR A 313 42.74 6.41 2.72
CA TYR A 313 41.93 6.14 1.53
C TYR A 313 42.33 7.01 0.34
N GLN A 314 42.60 8.30 0.57
CA GLN A 314 43.07 9.22 -0.45
C GLN A 314 44.42 8.77 -1.04
N PHE A 315 45.36 8.36 -0.18
CA PHE A 315 46.64 7.82 -0.61
C PHE A 315 46.47 6.57 -1.48
N LEU A 316 45.69 5.59 -1.02
CA LEU A 316 45.45 4.35 -1.77
C LEU A 316 44.77 4.61 -3.11
N TYR A 317 43.84 5.57 -3.16
CA TYR A 317 43.20 5.99 -4.40
C TYR A 317 44.18 6.62 -5.39
N CYS A 318 44.99 7.60 -4.94
CA CYS A 318 46.02 8.24 -5.77
C CYS A 318 47.08 7.25 -6.25
N PHE A 319 47.51 6.34 -5.37
CA PHE A 319 48.43 5.26 -5.73
C PHE A 319 47.82 4.32 -6.78
N GLY A 320 46.55 3.96 -6.63
CA GLY A 320 45.82 3.14 -7.61
C GLY A 320 45.75 3.80 -8.99
N GLN A 321 45.41 5.10 -9.04
CA GLN A 321 45.41 5.87 -10.30
C GLN A 321 46.79 5.88 -10.96
N TRP A 322 47.84 6.22 -10.20
CA TRP A 322 49.22 6.18 -10.70
C TRP A 322 49.62 4.79 -11.21
N SER A 323 49.22 3.73 -10.51
CA SER A 323 49.58 2.35 -10.88
C SER A 323 48.91 1.86 -12.16
N LEU A 324 47.80 2.49 -12.56
CA LEU A 324 47.03 2.17 -13.78
C LEU A 324 47.48 2.96 -15.00
N ASP A 325 48.28 4.02 -14.81
CA ASP A 325 48.90 4.74 -15.91
C ASP A 325 49.92 3.81 -16.59
N TYR A 326 49.57 3.28 -17.77
CA TYR A 326 50.38 2.34 -18.54
C TYR A 326 51.77 2.93 -18.84
N PHE A 327 52.80 2.44 -18.14
CA PHE A 327 54.19 2.84 -18.36
C PHE A 327 54.72 2.26 -19.68
N TYR A 328 54.63 3.02 -20.77
CA TYR A 328 55.28 2.67 -22.03
C TYR A 328 56.81 2.82 -21.93
N GLY A 329 57.48 1.78 -21.42
CA GLY A 329 58.89 1.49 -21.72
C GLY A 329 59.97 2.38 -21.11
N GLY A 330 59.70 3.15 -20.06
CA GLY A 330 60.70 3.91 -19.31
C GLY A 330 60.45 3.88 -17.80
N PRO A 331 61.47 4.14 -16.95
CA PRO A 331 61.29 4.17 -15.50
C PRO A 331 60.24 5.23 -15.11
N PRO A 332 59.41 5.01 -14.08
CA PRO A 332 58.41 5.97 -13.64
C PRO A 332 59.11 7.20 -13.03
N TRP A 333 59.23 8.28 -13.78
CA TRP A 333 59.86 9.52 -13.32
C TRP A 333 58.92 10.34 -12.41
N PRO A 334 59.47 11.17 -11.51
CA PRO A 334 58.71 11.99 -10.56
C PRO A 334 57.83 13.09 -11.17
N HIS A 335 57.78 13.27 -12.50
CA HIS A 335 57.05 14.37 -13.14
C HIS A 335 55.60 14.00 -13.55
N ILE A 336 55.09 12.86 -13.10
CA ILE A 336 53.73 12.43 -13.39
C ILE A 336 52.81 12.96 -12.27
N PRO A 337 51.76 13.74 -12.59
CA PRO A 337 50.86 14.29 -11.58
C PRO A 337 50.30 13.26 -10.59
N GLY A 338 50.05 12.02 -11.03
CA GLY A 338 49.62 10.92 -10.15
C GLY A 338 50.67 10.50 -9.11
N TYR A 339 51.96 10.52 -9.45
CA TYR A 339 53.04 10.23 -8.52
C TYR A 339 53.19 11.33 -7.47
N GLU A 340 53.14 12.60 -7.88
CA GLU A 340 53.20 13.74 -6.96
C GLU A 340 52.01 13.75 -5.99
N GLN A 341 50.81 13.43 -6.48
CA GLN A 341 49.61 13.28 -5.64
C GLN A 341 49.72 12.12 -4.64
N SER A 342 50.28 10.98 -5.06
CA SER A 342 50.56 9.84 -4.18
C SER A 342 51.59 10.20 -3.10
N SER A 343 52.69 10.87 -3.48
CA SER A 343 53.74 11.33 -2.57
C SER A 343 53.22 12.37 -1.56
N ALA A 344 52.40 13.32 -2.01
CA ALA A 344 51.73 14.27 -1.14
C ALA A 344 50.74 13.58 -0.18
N GLY A 345 50.00 12.57 -0.66
CA GLY A 345 49.13 11.74 0.17
C GLY A 345 49.91 10.97 1.25
N ALA A 346 51.07 10.39 0.91
CA ALA A 346 51.94 9.71 1.88
C ALA A 346 52.48 10.67 2.95
N THR A 347 52.89 11.87 2.54
CA THR A 347 53.36 12.92 3.45
C THR A 347 52.25 13.37 4.38
N GLY A 348 51.04 13.60 3.87
CA GLY A 348 49.87 13.95 4.69
C GLY A 348 49.50 12.86 5.69
N LEU A 349 49.55 11.59 5.30
CA LEU A 349 49.30 10.46 6.21
C LEU A 349 50.34 10.40 7.34
N GLN A 350 51.62 10.63 7.02
CA GLN A 350 52.69 10.71 8.02
C GLN A 350 52.47 11.87 9.00
N ASP A 351 52.12 13.06 8.49
CA ASP A 351 51.86 14.23 9.32
C ASP A 351 50.67 13.98 10.27
N TYR A 352 49.53 13.52 9.75
CA TYR A 352 48.35 13.26 10.56
C TYR A 352 48.54 12.14 11.59
N SER A 353 49.25 11.07 11.21
CA SER A 353 49.55 9.98 12.16
C SER A 353 50.52 10.43 13.26
N SER A 354 51.49 11.28 12.94
CA SER A 354 52.41 11.85 13.93
C SER A 354 51.71 12.82 14.88
N ASP A 355 50.79 13.65 14.36
CA ASP A 355 50.01 14.61 15.15
C ASP A 355 49.06 13.92 16.14
N LEU A 356 48.66 12.66 15.89
CA LEU A 356 47.87 11.83 16.80
C LEU A 356 48.67 11.19 17.94
N LEU A 357 50.00 11.11 17.84
CA LEU A 357 50.88 10.39 18.78
C LEU A 357 51.71 11.30 19.68
N ILE A 358 51.72 12.61 19.44
CA ILE A 358 52.46 13.58 20.25
C ILE A 358 51.69 13.85 21.56
N ASN A 359 52.28 13.40 22.68
CA ASN A 359 51.81 13.69 24.04
C ASN A 359 52.15 15.11 24.50
#